data_AF-A0A6J4RZX3-F1
#
_entry.id   AF-A0A6J4RZX3-F1
#
_cell.length_a   1.000
_cell.length_b   1.000
_cell.length_c   1.000
_cell.angle_alpha   90.00
_cell.angle_beta   90.00
_cell.angle_gamma   90.00
#
_symmetry.space_group_name_H-M   'P 1'
#
loop_
_entity.id
_entity.type
_entity.pdbx_description
1 polymer ?
#
loop_
_entity_poly.entity_id
_entity_poly.type
_entity_poly.pdbx_seq_one_letter_code
_entity_poly.pdbx_strand_id
1 'polypeptide(L)'
;MRFRLELFVEELDASVAFYERALGFRVTRREPGYVSVRRGDAELGLVPISRLPARGAGPGFSQERLARDRGAGVEIVLEVEDLLAAVDAVERAGFELAEPPRERPWGLRDFRL
;
A
#
# COMPACT_ATOMS: atom_id res chain seq x y z
N MET A 1 10.89 8.39 -17.45
CA MET A 1 9.97 7.24 -17.25
C MET A 1 9.27 7.43 -15.92
N ARG A 2 7.97 7.14 -15.79
CA ARG A 2 7.24 7.21 -14.51
C ARG A 2 6.78 5.81 -14.14
N PHE A 3 7.10 5.36 -12.93
CA PHE A 3 6.70 4.06 -12.40
C PHE A 3 5.47 4.22 -11.49
N ARG A 4 4.49 3.34 -11.64
CA ARG A 4 3.24 3.35 -10.85
C ARG A 4 2.82 1.92 -10.58
N LEU A 5 2.35 1.66 -9.36
CA LEU A 5 1.74 0.39 -8.97
C LEU A 5 0.24 0.56 -8.79
N GLU A 6 -0.53 -0.50 -9.04
CA GLU A 6 -1.95 -0.55 -8.72
C GLU A 6 -2.20 -1.64 -7.68
N LEU A 7 -2.93 -1.28 -6.63
CA LEU A 7 -3.28 -2.14 -5.53
C LEU A 7 -4.80 -2.32 -5.49
N PHE A 8 -5.22 -3.57 -5.39
CA PHE A 8 -6.61 -3.91 -5.18
C PHE A 8 -6.88 -3.95 -3.68
N VAL A 9 -7.89 -3.19 -3.25
CA VAL A 9 -8.22 -2.94 -1.84
C VAL A 9 -9.65 -3.33 -1.54
N GLU A 10 -9.93 -3.74 -0.30
CA GLU A 10 -11.30 -4.05 0.13
C GLU A 10 -12.12 -2.76 0.19
N GLU A 11 -11.68 -1.83 1.04
CA GLU A 11 -12.34 -0.55 1.29
C GLU A 11 -11.47 0.60 0.79
N LEU A 12 -11.96 1.29 -0.25
CA LEU A 12 -11.20 2.33 -0.95
C LEU A 12 -10.90 3.52 -0.04
N ASP A 13 -11.89 4.04 0.67
CA ASP A 13 -11.72 5.23 1.50
C ASP A 13 -10.88 4.94 2.75
N ALA A 14 -11.04 3.75 3.35
CA ALA A 14 -10.17 3.31 4.45
C ALA A 14 -8.71 3.19 4.00
N SER A 15 -8.48 2.64 2.80
CA SER A 15 -7.13 2.52 2.23
C SER A 15 -6.52 3.88 1.92
N VAL A 16 -7.28 4.81 1.35
CA VAL A 16 -6.83 6.19 1.13
C VAL A 16 -6.45 6.84 2.46
N ALA A 17 -7.30 6.71 3.50
CA ALA A 17 -7.01 7.26 4.82
C ALA A 17 -5.72 6.69 5.43
N PHE A 18 -5.43 5.40 5.23
CA PHE A 18 -4.15 4.79 5.63
C PHE A 18 -2.96 5.46 4.93
N TYR A 19 -2.98 5.54 3.59
CA TYR A 19 -1.86 6.11 2.84
C TYR A 19 -1.64 7.59 3.16
N GLU A 20 -2.71 8.37 3.36
CA GLU A 20 -2.59 9.79 3.71
C GLU A 20 -2.13 9.99 5.16
N ARG A 21 -2.78 9.33 6.12
CA ARG A 21 -2.54 9.58 7.56
C ARG A 21 -1.28 8.90 8.10
N ALA A 22 -1.05 7.65 7.72
CA ALA A 22 0.08 6.86 8.24
C ALA A 22 1.34 7.09 7.41
N LEU A 23 1.20 7.21 6.09
CA LEU A 23 2.33 7.21 5.17
C LEU A 23 2.61 8.55 4.48
N GLY A 24 1.79 9.58 4.72
CA GLY A 24 2.00 10.94 4.22
C GLY A 24 1.82 11.10 2.71
N PHE A 25 1.08 10.18 2.07
CA PHE A 25 0.66 10.36 0.67
C PHE A 25 -0.40 11.45 0.56
N ARG A 26 -0.65 11.90 -0.67
CA ARG A 26 -1.73 12.83 -0.99
C ARG A 26 -2.53 12.28 -2.17
N VAL A 27 -3.85 12.44 -2.13
CA VAL A 27 -4.70 12.16 -3.31
C VAL A 27 -4.33 13.10 -4.46
N THR A 28 -4.05 12.54 -5.63
CA THR A 28 -3.77 13.30 -6.86
C THR A 28 -4.88 13.18 -7.89
N ARG A 29 -5.69 12.12 -7.83
CA ARG A 29 -6.86 11.89 -8.67
C ARG A 29 -7.87 11.03 -7.93
N ARG A 30 -9.15 11.36 -8.05
CA ARG A 30 -10.25 10.56 -7.51
C ARG A 30 -11.37 10.47 -8.54
N GLU A 31 -11.78 9.23 -8.80
CA GLU A 31 -12.86 8.88 -9.73
C GLU A 31 -13.73 7.79 -9.12
N PRO A 32 -14.95 7.55 -9.63
CA PRO A 32 -15.78 6.46 -9.17
C PRO A 32 -15.04 5.11 -9.24
N GLY A 33 -14.67 4.57 -8.07
CA GLY A 33 -13.97 3.30 -7.88
C GLY A 33 -12.49 3.29 -8.28
N TYR A 34 -11.84 4.45 -8.30
CA TYR A 34 -10.39 4.56 -8.47
C TYR A 34 -9.87 5.79 -7.73
N VAL A 35 -8.76 5.64 -7.00
CA VAL A 35 -8.04 6.79 -6.41
C VAL A 35 -6.56 6.63 -6.68
N SER A 36 -5.91 7.70 -7.13
CA SER A 36 -4.45 7.77 -7.17
C SER A 36 -3.94 8.57 -5.97
N VAL A 37 -2.96 8.01 -5.27
CA VAL A 37 -2.24 8.66 -4.18
C VAL A 37 -0.76 8.75 -4.53
N ARG A 38 -0.09 9.84 -4.10
CA ARG A 38 1.32 10.08 -4.38
C ARG A 38 2.07 10.62 -3.16
N ARG A 39 3.32 10.18 -2.99
CA ARG A 39 4.32 10.78 -2.09
C ARG A 39 5.66 10.85 -2.82
N GLY A 40 6.17 12.06 -3.03
CA GLY A 40 7.35 12.26 -3.89
C GLY A 40 7.11 11.64 -5.28
N ASP A 41 8.01 10.74 -5.68
CA ASP A 41 7.91 10.02 -6.96
C ASP A 41 7.13 8.69 -6.89
N ALA A 42 6.74 8.24 -5.69
CA ALA A 42 5.95 7.03 -5.51
C ALA A 42 4.47 7.32 -5.80
N GLU A 43 3.91 6.67 -6.82
CA GLU A 43 2.49 6.75 -7.18
C GLU A 43 1.81 5.37 -7.08
N LEU A 44 0.70 5.33 -6.37
CA LEU A 44 -0.14 4.15 -6.21
C LEU A 44 -1.55 4.45 -6.73
N GLY A 45 -2.10 3.54 -7.54
CA GLY A 45 -3.53 3.49 -7.85
C GLY A 45 -4.23 2.50 -6.93
N LEU A 46 -5.38 2.88 -6.39
CA LEU A 46 -6.20 2.07 -5.50
C LEU A 46 -7.52 1.74 -6.19
N VAL A 47 -7.84 0.45 -6.28
CA VAL A 47 -9.04 -0.06 -6.94
C VAL A 47 -9.77 -1.01 -6.00
N PRO A 48 -11.10 -0.90 -5.79
CA PRO A 48 -11.85 -1.88 -5.02
C PRO A 48 -11.75 -3.29 -5.62
N ILE A 49 -11.52 -4.32 -4.79
CA ILE A 49 -11.52 -5.73 -5.21
C ILE A 49 -12.85 -6.11 -5.85
N SER A 50 -13.95 -5.52 -5.41
CA SER A 50 -15.29 -5.71 -5.98
C SER A 50 -15.42 -5.33 -7.47
N ARG A 51 -14.46 -4.58 -8.02
CA ARG A 51 -14.37 -4.27 -9.46
C ARG A 51 -13.74 -5.38 -10.29
N LEU A 52 -13.09 -6.34 -9.66
CA LEU A 52 -12.53 -7.50 -10.34
C LEU A 52 -13.62 -8.54 -10.61
N PRO A 53 -13.46 -9.39 -11.64
CA PRO A 53 -14.35 -10.51 -11.83
C PRO A 53 -14.25 -11.47 -10.64
N ALA A 54 -15.38 -12.08 -10.25
CA ALA A 54 -15.41 -13.02 -9.13
C ALA A 54 -14.43 -14.20 -9.36
N ARG A 55 -14.37 -14.70 -10.61
CA ARG A 55 -13.47 -15.76 -11.07
C ARG A 55 -12.87 -15.38 -12.43
N GLY A 56 -11.73 -15.94 -12.79
CA GLY A 56 -11.08 -15.65 -14.07
C GLY A 56 -10.17 -16.77 -14.56
N ALA A 57 -10.10 -16.93 -15.89
CA ALA A 57 -9.12 -17.76 -16.58
C ALA A 57 -7.86 -16.94 -16.92
N GLY A 58 -6.70 -17.59 -17.11
CA GLY A 58 -5.44 -16.92 -17.44
C GLY A 58 -4.75 -16.25 -16.23
N PRO A 59 -3.79 -15.33 -16.41
CA PRO A 59 -2.96 -14.78 -15.31
C PRO A 59 -3.53 -13.52 -14.63
N GLY A 60 -4.71 -13.03 -15.03
CA GLY A 60 -5.28 -11.78 -14.49
C GLY A 60 -5.75 -11.86 -13.02
N PHE A 61 -6.05 -10.70 -12.43
CA PHE A 61 -6.62 -10.64 -11.08
C PHE A 61 -8.09 -11.08 -11.07
N SER A 62 -8.48 -11.83 -10.03
CA SER A 62 -9.88 -12.13 -9.69
C SER A 62 -10.06 -12.05 -8.19
N GLN A 63 -11.30 -11.88 -7.74
CA GLN A 63 -11.62 -11.86 -6.30
C GLN A 63 -11.17 -13.16 -5.63
N GLU A 64 -11.45 -14.32 -6.25
CA GLU A 64 -11.05 -15.63 -5.73
C GLU A 64 -9.53 -15.77 -5.51
N ARG A 65 -8.70 -15.22 -6.42
CA ARG A 65 -7.24 -15.33 -6.29
C ARG A 65 -6.69 -14.44 -5.20
N LEU A 66 -7.19 -13.20 -5.14
CA LEU A 66 -6.79 -12.26 -4.10
C LEU A 66 -7.27 -12.70 -2.72
N ALA A 67 -8.37 -13.44 -2.61
CA ALA A 67 -8.81 -14.00 -1.33
C ALA A 67 -7.88 -15.09 -0.77
N ARG A 68 -7.04 -15.73 -1.61
CA ARG A 68 -6.11 -16.79 -1.17
C ARG A 68 -4.76 -16.23 -0.75
N ASP A 69 -4.11 -15.50 -1.66
CA ASP A 69 -2.68 -15.17 -1.56
C ASP A 69 -2.43 -13.67 -1.84
N ARG A 70 -3.20 -12.78 -1.20
CA ARG A 70 -3.06 -11.34 -1.41
C ARG A 70 -1.65 -10.86 -1.05
N GLY A 71 -0.95 -10.26 -2.01
CA GLY A 71 0.38 -9.67 -1.79
C GLY A 71 1.52 -10.69 -1.71
N ALA A 72 1.26 -11.99 -1.89
CA ALA A 72 2.31 -13.00 -1.89
C ALA A 72 3.34 -12.73 -3.02
N GLY A 73 4.62 -12.69 -2.66
CA GLY A 73 5.73 -12.48 -3.60
C GLY A 73 6.03 -11.02 -3.95
N VAL A 74 5.36 -10.05 -3.33
CA VAL A 74 5.63 -8.61 -3.53
C VAL A 74 5.88 -7.92 -2.19
N GLU A 75 7.01 -7.22 -2.08
CA GLU A 75 7.30 -6.29 -0.97
C GLU A 75 7.40 -4.88 -1.56
N ILE A 76 6.69 -3.92 -0.95
CA ILE A 76 6.74 -2.51 -1.34
C ILE A 76 7.53 -1.78 -0.26
N VAL A 77 8.75 -1.38 -0.59
CA VAL A 77 9.63 -0.64 0.32
C VAL A 77 9.50 0.86 0.03
N LEU A 78 9.21 1.63 1.07
CA LEU A 78 9.19 3.09 1.02
C LEU A 78 10.38 3.61 1.83
N GLU A 79 11.39 4.12 1.12
CA GLU A 79 12.53 4.75 1.77
C GLU A 79 12.13 6.11 2.36
N VAL A 80 12.58 6.36 3.58
CA VAL A 80 12.32 7.60 4.32
C VAL A 80 13.61 8.11 4.93
N GLU A 81 13.73 9.43 5.05
CA GLU A 81 14.91 10.06 5.65
C GLU A 81 14.99 9.82 7.16
N ASP A 82 13.84 9.80 7.84
CA ASP A 82 13.73 9.57 9.28
C ASP A 82 12.79 8.40 9.57
N LEU A 83 13.40 7.26 9.96
CA LEU A 83 12.68 6.04 10.28
C LEU A 83 11.80 6.19 11.53
N LEU A 84 12.29 6.89 12.56
CA LEU A 84 11.56 7.01 13.83
C LEU A 84 10.36 7.95 13.67
N ALA A 85 10.52 9.05 12.92
CA ALA A 85 9.39 9.92 12.58
C ALA A 85 8.31 9.18 11.76
N ALA A 86 8.71 8.22 10.91
CA ALA A 86 7.78 7.39 10.17
C ALA A 86 7.02 6.41 11.08
N VAL A 87 7.70 5.78 12.04
CA VAL A 87 7.06 4.94 13.08
C VAL A 87 6.03 5.77 13.87
N ASP A 88 6.44 6.93 14.39
CA ASP A 88 5.57 7.82 15.15
C ASP A 88 4.35 8.28 14.35
N ALA A 89 4.48 8.47 13.03
CA ALA A 89 3.36 8.83 12.16
C ALA A 89 2.35 7.69 12.03
N VAL A 90 2.83 6.46 11.87
CA VAL A 90 1.99 5.26 11.79
C VAL A 90 1.24 5.03 13.10
N GLU A 91 1.94 5.06 14.22
CA GLU A 91 1.34 4.82 15.55
C GLU A 91 0.31 5.90 15.90
N ARG A 92 0.61 7.18 15.64
CA ARG A 92 -0.36 8.29 15.83
C ARG A 92 -1.56 8.18 14.89
N ALA A 93 -1.40 7.57 13.72
CA ALA A 93 -2.51 7.30 12.83
C ALA A 93 -3.38 6.12 13.32
N GLY A 94 -2.92 5.36 14.31
CA GLY A 94 -3.63 4.25 14.96
C GLY A 94 -3.40 2.91 14.28
N PHE A 95 -2.31 2.75 13.52
CA PHE A 95 -1.95 1.50 12.87
C PHE A 95 -0.87 0.77 13.66
N GLU A 96 -0.96 -0.56 13.69
CA GLU A 96 0.01 -1.42 14.37
C GLU A 96 1.17 -1.78 13.44
N LEU A 97 2.35 -1.98 14.01
CA LEU A 97 3.51 -2.48 13.28
C LEU A 97 3.50 -4.01 13.29
N ALA A 98 3.58 -4.61 12.10
CA ALA A 98 3.79 -6.05 11.95
C ALA A 98 5.18 -6.48 12.44
N GLU A 99 6.20 -5.64 12.22
CA GLU A 99 7.53 -5.80 12.82
C GLU A 99 8.06 -4.44 13.29
N PRO A 100 8.61 -4.33 14.52
CA PRO A 100 9.19 -3.08 15.00
C PRO A 100 10.50 -2.76 14.26
N PRO A 101 11.01 -1.51 14.38
CA PRO A 101 12.29 -1.10 13.79
C PRO A 101 13.43 -2.03 14.16
N ARG A 102 14.13 -2.60 13.17
CA ARG A 102 15.29 -3.46 13.39
C ARG A 102 16.30 -3.39 12.25
N GLU A 103 17.53 -3.74 12.58
CA GLU A 103 18.61 -3.95 11.59
C GLU A 103 18.36 -5.23 10.80
N ARG A 104 18.60 -5.17 9.49
CA ARG A 104 18.50 -6.30 8.58
C ARG A 104 19.88 -6.84 8.22
N PRO A 105 20.01 -8.14 7.91
CA PRO A 105 21.30 -8.75 7.50
C PRO A 105 21.94 -8.11 6.26
N TRP A 106 21.14 -7.41 5.44
CA TRP A 106 21.57 -6.71 4.24
C TRP A 106 21.86 -5.21 4.46
N GLY A 107 21.95 -4.76 5.72
CA GLY A 107 22.43 -3.42 6.08
C GLY A 107 21.38 -2.30 6.05
N LEU A 108 20.09 -2.65 5.94
CA LEU A 108 18.99 -1.69 6.10
C LEU A 108 18.45 -1.72 7.54
N ARG A 109 17.96 -0.57 8.01
CA ARG A 109 17.13 -0.47 9.20
C ARG A 109 15.72 -0.08 8.78
N ASP A 110 14.75 -0.95 9.04
CA ASP A 110 13.36 -0.76 8.61
C ASP A 110 12.36 -1.27 9.66
N PHE A 111 11.06 -1.02 9.44
CA PHE A 111 9.93 -1.63 10.16
C PHE A 111 8.89 -2.14 9.14
N ARG A 112 7.91 -2.92 9.59
CA ARG A 112 6.84 -3.45 8.71
C ARG A 112 5.45 -3.09 9.20
N LEU A 113 4.55 -2.85 8.24
CA LEU A 113 3.13 -2.59 8.39
C LEU A 113 2.30 -3.80 7.95
#